data_AF-A0A957QXR6-F1
#
_entry.id   AF-A0A957QXR6-F1
#
_cell.length_a   1.000
_cell.length_b   1.000
_cell.length_c   1.000
_cell.angle_alpha   90.00
_cell.angle_beta   90.00
_cell.angle_gamma   90.00
#
_symmetry.space_group_name_H-M   'P 1'
#
loop_
_entity.id
_entity.type
_entity.pdbx_description
1 polymer ?
#
loop_
_entity_poly.entity_id
_entity_poly.type
_entity_poly.pdbx_seq_one_letter_code
_entity_poly.pdbx_strand_id
1 'polypeptide(L)'
;FTPARVEAITGVPAESVVDLARAVGAAKGCSILMYTGLEYSNSGVQSIRAVLAIQALGGHIDVPGGKLFKMPDRLQHHRTTTQPPATSKRPFGSDRYPIYTELRNEAHAVELPRAVLENDPYPVRGLIVSGASLLTAWPDPALWRRTLAALDLLVVVNRFPTADAEYADLILPAATPFESDSYQFHDDWVQLRQQVIPPQGEARSDYQIFTELADRLGYGDCWPRDDEAKIRRGLEGTDITLEQLREHPAGVPLPHTPMRYRKFETGELRPDGQPGFNTPTGKFEFTSEWLRGHGYEPLPVYTEPVEGPLAAAELAKTYPLVFNSGARMQSTFRSQHLNIDGLRRLQPLPLV
;
A
#
# COMPACT_ATOMS: atom_id res chain seq x y z
N PHE A 1 21.00 22.97 1.84
CA PHE A 1 20.03 23.27 2.91
C PHE A 1 20.77 23.57 4.20
N THR A 2 21.06 24.84 4.50
CA THR A 2 21.62 25.24 5.80
C THR A 2 20.52 25.21 6.87
N PRO A 3 20.85 25.10 8.18
CA PRO A 3 19.84 25.16 9.24
C PRO A 3 18.94 26.41 9.16
N ALA A 4 19.52 27.58 8.91
CA ALA A 4 18.76 28.83 8.72
C ALA A 4 17.78 28.77 7.53
N ARG A 5 18.16 28.08 6.44
CA ARG A 5 17.25 27.89 5.30
C ARG A 5 16.12 26.92 5.65
N VAL A 6 16.38 25.88 6.43
CA VAL A 6 15.36 24.93 6.88
C VAL A 6 14.36 25.62 7.82
N GLU A 7 14.84 26.44 8.75
CA GLU A 7 14.00 27.23 9.65
C GLU A 7 13.08 28.18 8.88
N ALA A 8 13.62 28.90 7.88
CA ALA A 8 12.83 29.80 7.05
C ALA A 8 11.70 29.10 6.28
N ILE A 9 11.85 27.82 5.94
CA ILE A 9 10.83 27.03 5.20
C ILE A 9 9.84 26.39 6.17
N THR A 10 10.35 25.77 7.24
CA THR A 10 9.57 24.86 8.10
C THR A 10 9.02 25.52 9.36
N GLY A 11 9.58 26.66 9.76
CA GLY A 11 9.35 27.28 11.06
C GLY A 11 9.99 26.54 12.24
N VAL A 12 10.70 25.42 12.01
CA VAL A 12 11.43 24.70 13.06
C VAL A 12 12.74 25.44 13.36
N PRO A 13 13.04 25.79 14.62
CA PRO A 13 14.25 26.53 14.96
C PRO A 13 15.52 25.84 14.44
N ALA A 14 16.46 26.61 13.87
CA ALA A 14 17.70 26.06 13.31
C ALA A 14 18.50 25.25 14.34
N GLU A 15 18.48 25.64 15.61
CA GLU A 15 19.12 24.91 16.71
C GLU A 15 18.52 23.51 16.88
N SER A 16 17.18 23.39 16.88
CA SER A 16 16.49 22.10 16.97
C SER A 16 16.82 21.18 15.80
N VAL A 17 17.00 21.74 14.59
CA VAL A 17 17.45 20.98 13.41
C VAL A 17 18.85 20.42 13.63
N VAL A 18 19.78 21.24 14.14
CA VAL A 18 21.16 20.82 14.43
C VAL A 18 21.21 19.77 15.54
N ASP A 19 20.44 19.95 16.60
CA ASP A 19 20.39 19.02 17.73
C ASP A 19 19.81 17.67 17.33
N LEU A 20 18.76 17.65 16.51
CA LEU A 20 18.23 16.41 15.93
C LEU A 20 19.29 15.71 15.07
N ALA A 21 20.01 16.45 14.22
CA ALA A 21 21.07 15.88 13.39
C ALA A 21 22.21 15.26 14.24
N ARG A 22 22.61 15.92 15.33
CA ARG A 22 23.59 15.39 16.28
C ARG A 22 23.07 14.15 17.00
N ALA A 23 21.82 14.17 17.46
CA ALA A 23 21.20 13.02 18.13
C ALA A 23 21.13 11.80 17.21
N VAL A 24 20.75 12.00 15.94
CA VAL A 24 20.77 10.94 14.92
C VAL A 24 22.21 10.44 14.69
N GLY A 25 23.19 11.35 14.53
CA GLY A 25 24.58 10.96 14.28
C GLY A 25 25.27 10.26 15.44
N ALA A 26 24.89 10.54 16.69
CA ALA A 26 25.45 9.94 17.90
C ALA A 26 24.71 8.69 18.39
N ALA A 27 23.53 8.40 17.83
CA ALA A 27 22.75 7.22 18.19
C ALA A 27 23.51 5.93 17.82
N LYS A 28 23.31 4.86 18.61
CA LYS A 28 23.83 3.51 18.26
C LYS A 28 23.00 2.82 17.16
N GLY A 29 21.75 3.23 17.03
CA GLY A 29 20.79 2.79 16.02
C GLY A 29 19.61 3.74 16.02
N CYS A 30 19.21 4.21 14.83
CA CYS A 30 18.08 5.11 14.65
C CYS A 30 17.11 4.55 13.62
N SER A 31 15.93 4.13 14.08
CA SER A 31 14.83 3.70 13.23
C SER A 31 13.80 4.81 13.12
N ILE A 32 13.50 5.22 11.89
CA ILE A 32 12.49 6.22 11.59
C ILE A 32 11.28 5.49 11.02
N LEU A 33 10.19 5.47 11.79
CA LEU A 33 8.92 4.90 11.37
C LEU A 33 8.17 5.93 10.53
N MET A 34 8.06 5.64 9.23
CA MET A 34 7.30 6.44 8.28
C MET A 34 6.03 5.66 7.93
N TYR A 35 4.88 6.27 8.14
CA TYR A 35 3.62 5.74 7.64
C TYR A 35 2.57 6.86 7.56
N THR A 36 1.92 7.00 6.41
CA THR A 36 0.76 7.87 6.22
C THR A 36 0.98 9.33 6.60
N GLY A 37 2.01 9.96 6.05
CA GLY A 37 2.27 11.40 6.22
C GLY A 37 3.02 11.96 5.03
N LEU A 38 4.31 11.64 4.94
CA LEU A 38 5.18 12.13 3.86
C LEU A 38 4.66 11.73 2.48
N GLU A 39 4.07 10.55 2.35
CA GLU A 39 3.52 10.00 1.11
C GLU A 39 2.39 10.86 0.52
N TYR A 40 1.69 11.65 1.35
CA TYR A 40 0.54 12.46 0.95
C TYR A 40 0.92 13.92 0.67
N SER A 41 2.08 14.14 0.04
CA SER A 41 2.58 15.46 -0.32
C SER A 41 3.20 15.48 -1.72
N ASN A 42 3.30 16.65 -2.35
CA ASN A 42 3.91 16.83 -3.67
C ASN A 42 5.37 16.37 -3.72
N SER A 43 6.07 16.32 -2.58
CA SER A 43 7.47 15.95 -2.46
C SER A 43 7.67 14.62 -1.74
N GLY A 44 6.62 13.78 -1.61
CA GLY A 44 6.64 12.59 -0.75
C GLY A 44 7.76 11.61 -1.07
N VAL A 45 7.99 11.31 -2.35
CA VAL A 45 9.10 10.46 -2.79
C VAL A 45 10.45 11.04 -2.35
N GLN A 46 10.69 12.32 -2.61
CA GLN A 46 11.98 12.95 -2.28
C GLN A 46 12.16 13.10 -0.77
N SER A 47 11.10 13.40 -0.02
CA SER A 47 11.12 13.48 1.44
C SER A 47 11.48 12.13 2.08
N ILE A 48 10.86 11.04 1.62
CA ILE A 48 11.18 9.68 2.09
C ILE A 48 12.63 9.31 1.74
N ARG A 49 13.08 9.63 0.53
CA ARG A 49 14.48 9.40 0.14
C ARG A 49 15.46 10.18 0.99
N ALA A 50 15.16 11.44 1.33
CA ALA A 50 15.99 12.26 2.21
C ALA A 50 16.10 11.63 3.62
N VAL A 51 14.98 11.15 4.18
CA VAL A 51 14.96 10.46 5.48
C VAL A 51 15.82 9.19 5.45
N LEU A 52 15.66 8.35 4.42
CA LEU A 52 16.47 7.14 4.26
C LEU A 52 17.96 7.47 4.05
N ALA A 53 18.28 8.54 3.34
CA ALA A 53 19.65 9.03 3.18
C ALA A 53 20.24 9.49 4.52
N ILE A 54 19.47 10.16 5.38
CA ILE A 54 19.92 10.53 6.74
C ILE A 54 20.24 9.27 7.56
N GLN A 55 19.39 8.24 7.51
CA GLN A 55 19.68 6.96 8.17
C GLN A 55 20.95 6.30 7.64
N ALA A 56 21.16 6.31 6.32
CA ALA A 56 22.38 5.79 5.69
C ALA A 56 23.65 6.55 6.08
N LEU A 57 23.60 7.88 6.06
CA LEU A 57 24.73 8.73 6.49
C LEU A 57 25.08 8.51 7.96
N GLY A 58 24.07 8.30 8.81
CA GLY A 58 24.27 8.01 10.23
C GLY A 58 24.72 6.57 10.53
N GLY A 59 24.87 5.71 9.52
CA GLY A 59 25.23 4.29 9.72
C GLY A 59 24.10 3.43 10.27
N HIS A 60 22.85 3.88 10.15
CA HIS A 60 21.67 3.22 10.72
C HIS A 60 20.99 2.23 9.79
N ILE A 61 21.63 1.87 8.68
CA ILE A 61 21.08 0.91 7.71
C ILE A 61 21.52 -0.49 8.10
N ASP A 62 20.52 -1.32 8.33
CA ASP A 62 20.63 -2.74 8.62
C ASP A 62 21.45 -3.09 9.86
N VAL A 63 21.33 -2.28 10.91
CA VAL A 63 21.99 -2.44 12.22
C VAL A 63 20.96 -2.56 13.34
N PRO A 64 21.31 -3.09 14.54
CA PRO A 64 20.41 -3.12 15.68
C PRO A 64 19.82 -1.73 16.00
N GLY A 65 18.49 -1.62 16.06
CA GLY A 65 17.78 -0.37 16.28
C GLY A 65 17.69 0.57 15.07
N GLY A 66 18.27 0.19 13.92
CA GLY A 66 18.22 0.95 12.67
C GLY A 66 17.10 0.53 11.71
N LYS A 67 17.21 0.95 10.45
CA LYS A 67 16.32 0.53 9.34
C LYS A 67 16.74 -0.86 8.86
N LEU A 68 15.88 -1.85 9.07
CA LEU A 68 16.18 -3.24 8.74
C LEU A 68 15.68 -3.61 7.33
N PHE A 69 16.43 -4.46 6.64
CA PHE A 69 15.93 -5.19 5.47
C PHE A 69 15.32 -6.53 5.89
N LYS A 70 14.32 -6.99 5.14
CA LYS A 70 13.73 -8.32 5.34
C LYS A 70 14.78 -9.41 5.12
N MET A 71 14.64 -10.52 5.83
CA MET A 71 15.47 -11.70 5.64
C MET A 71 15.17 -12.34 4.27
N PRO A 72 16.20 -12.63 3.45
CA PRO A 72 16.00 -13.20 2.10
C PRO A 72 15.44 -14.63 2.14
N ASP A 73 15.77 -15.37 3.20
CA ASP A 73 15.35 -16.73 3.52
C ASP A 73 14.10 -16.79 4.41
N ARG A 74 13.39 -15.65 4.58
CA ARG A 74 12.06 -15.66 5.22
C ARG A 74 11.13 -16.50 4.36
N LEU A 75 10.36 -17.37 5.02
CA LEU A 75 9.26 -18.11 4.43
C LEU A 75 8.36 -17.19 3.58
N GLN A 76 8.22 -17.52 2.30
CA GLN A 76 7.31 -16.83 1.39
C GLN A 76 5.95 -17.52 1.43
N HIS A 77 4.90 -16.74 1.62
CA HIS A 77 3.54 -17.27 1.56
C HIS A 77 3.23 -17.75 0.15
N HIS A 78 2.64 -18.93 0.04
CA HIS A 78 2.14 -19.42 -1.24
C HIS A 78 1.01 -18.49 -1.72
N ARG A 79 1.23 -17.81 -2.85
CA ARG A 79 0.23 -16.96 -3.50
C ARG A 79 -0.16 -17.59 -4.82
N THR A 80 -1.40 -18.06 -4.91
CA THR A 80 -1.99 -18.44 -6.18
C THR A 80 -2.07 -17.20 -7.07
N THR A 81 -1.42 -17.26 -8.22
CA THR A 81 -1.45 -16.19 -9.22
C THR A 81 -1.77 -16.79 -10.57
N THR A 82 -2.52 -16.06 -11.39
CA THR A 82 -2.71 -16.38 -12.80
C THR A 82 -1.79 -15.48 -13.62
N GLN A 83 -1.13 -16.06 -14.62
CA GLN A 83 -0.36 -15.24 -15.55
C GLN A 83 -1.33 -14.40 -16.39
N PRO A 84 -1.06 -13.10 -16.58
CA PRO A 84 -1.86 -12.30 -17.49
C PRO A 84 -1.77 -12.87 -18.91
N PRO A 85 -2.82 -12.74 -19.75
CA PRO A 85 -2.76 -13.14 -21.14
C PRO A 85 -1.56 -12.50 -21.86
N ALA A 86 -0.93 -13.23 -22.78
CA ALA A 86 0.20 -12.70 -23.57
C ALA A 86 -0.17 -11.47 -24.41
N THR A 87 -1.46 -11.27 -24.69
CA THR A 87 -2.03 -10.13 -25.40
C THR A 87 -2.39 -8.95 -24.48
N SER A 88 -2.03 -9.02 -23.20
CA SER A 88 -2.30 -7.94 -22.24
C SER A 88 -1.65 -6.65 -22.68
N LYS A 89 -2.42 -5.56 -22.64
CA LYS A 89 -1.89 -4.21 -22.89
C LYS A 89 -0.96 -3.81 -21.75
N ARG A 90 0.03 -2.97 -22.06
CA ARG A 90 0.82 -2.30 -21.04
C ARG A 90 -0.12 -1.52 -20.10
N PRO A 91 0.05 -1.58 -18.77
CA PRO A 91 -0.85 -0.88 -17.85
C PRO A 91 -0.97 0.62 -18.14
N PHE A 92 -2.17 1.19 -18.09
CA PHE A 92 -2.36 2.63 -18.27
C PHE A 92 -1.62 3.42 -17.17
N GLY A 93 -1.21 4.64 -17.50
CA GLY A 93 -0.37 5.47 -16.63
C GLY A 93 1.11 5.15 -16.67
N SER A 94 1.53 4.08 -17.39
CA SER A 94 2.96 3.74 -17.57
C SER A 94 3.77 4.82 -18.29
N ASP A 95 3.11 5.65 -19.10
CA ASP A 95 3.68 6.79 -19.81
C ASP A 95 4.04 7.94 -18.87
N ARG A 96 3.28 8.11 -17.78
CA ARG A 96 3.47 9.18 -16.79
C ARG A 96 4.19 8.73 -15.53
N TYR A 97 4.00 7.48 -15.14
CA TYR A 97 4.53 6.86 -13.93
C TYR A 97 5.31 5.57 -14.23
N PRO A 98 6.31 5.61 -15.13
CA PRO A 98 7.03 4.41 -15.60
C PRO A 98 7.69 3.62 -14.47
N ILE A 99 8.26 4.31 -13.48
CA ILE A 99 8.89 3.71 -12.29
C ILE A 99 7.89 2.92 -11.44
N TYR A 100 6.68 3.45 -11.26
CA TYR A 100 5.63 2.75 -10.50
C TYR A 100 5.25 1.46 -11.23
N THR A 101 5.06 1.54 -12.55
CA THR A 101 4.76 0.36 -13.37
C THR A 101 5.90 -0.65 -13.36
N GLU A 102 7.16 -0.23 -13.45
CA GLU A 102 8.30 -1.15 -13.39
C GLU A 102 8.35 -1.92 -12.06
N LEU A 103 8.11 -1.25 -10.93
CA LEU A 103 8.13 -1.89 -9.61
C LEU A 103 6.92 -2.77 -9.32
N ARG A 104 5.74 -2.32 -9.73
CA ARG A 104 4.48 -2.94 -9.32
C ARG A 104 3.90 -3.85 -10.39
N ASN A 105 4.27 -3.64 -11.65
CA ASN A 105 3.60 -4.21 -12.80
C ASN A 105 2.08 -3.95 -12.77
N GLU A 106 1.70 -2.75 -12.31
CA GLU A 106 0.31 -2.32 -12.08
C GLU A 106 0.02 -1.03 -12.87
N ALA A 107 -1.26 -0.79 -13.16
CA ALA A 107 -1.74 0.47 -13.70
C ALA A 107 -1.77 1.53 -12.59
N HIS A 108 -1.45 2.78 -12.91
CA HIS A 108 -1.48 3.83 -11.90
C HIS A 108 -2.91 4.36 -11.74
N ALA A 109 -3.55 4.11 -10.59
CA ALA A 109 -4.98 4.35 -10.40
C ALA A 109 -5.43 5.82 -10.63
N VAL A 110 -4.57 6.81 -10.39
CA VAL A 110 -4.88 8.23 -10.69
C VAL A 110 -5.15 8.49 -12.18
N GLU A 111 -4.68 7.60 -13.06
CA GLU A 111 -4.83 7.68 -14.52
C GLU A 111 -6.07 6.94 -15.02
N LEU A 112 -6.83 6.28 -14.13
CA LEU A 112 -8.07 5.60 -14.51
C LEU A 112 -9.10 6.57 -15.11
N PRO A 113 -9.35 7.78 -14.55
CA PRO A 113 -10.25 8.76 -15.18
C PRO A 113 -9.89 9.09 -16.64
N ARG A 114 -8.59 9.25 -16.94
CA ARG A 114 -8.13 9.50 -18.32
C ARG A 114 -8.45 8.30 -19.23
N ALA A 115 -8.14 7.09 -18.77
CA ALA A 115 -8.41 5.87 -19.55
C ALA A 115 -9.90 5.61 -19.81
N VAL A 116 -10.78 6.02 -18.89
CA VAL A 116 -12.24 5.86 -19.02
C VAL A 116 -12.88 7.00 -19.82
N LEU A 117 -12.59 8.26 -19.46
CA LEU A 117 -13.26 9.44 -20.03
C LEU A 117 -12.68 9.87 -21.37
N GLU A 118 -11.38 9.67 -21.56
CA GLU A 118 -10.64 10.15 -22.75
C GLU A 118 -10.22 8.99 -23.66
N ASN A 119 -10.38 7.74 -23.22
CA ASN A 119 -9.91 6.53 -23.92
C ASN A 119 -8.40 6.52 -24.19
N ASP A 120 -7.61 7.23 -23.37
CA ASP A 120 -6.15 7.35 -23.49
C ASP A 120 -5.46 6.67 -22.29
N PRO A 121 -4.50 5.74 -22.48
CA PRO A 121 -3.94 5.26 -23.75
C PRO A 121 -4.81 4.25 -24.50
N TYR A 122 -5.89 3.77 -23.88
CA TYR A 122 -6.90 2.91 -24.50
C TYR A 122 -8.18 2.94 -23.66
N PRO A 123 -9.34 2.59 -24.24
CA PRO A 123 -10.61 2.56 -23.50
C PRO A 123 -10.58 1.53 -22.36
N VAL A 124 -10.95 1.98 -21.16
CA VAL A 124 -11.35 1.11 -20.04
C VAL A 124 -12.85 1.25 -19.86
N ARG A 125 -13.57 0.13 -20.01
CA ARG A 125 -15.04 0.10 -20.07
C ARG A 125 -15.68 -0.68 -18.92
N GLY A 126 -14.91 -1.54 -18.27
CA GLY A 126 -15.36 -2.35 -17.15
C GLY A 126 -14.50 -2.14 -15.92
N LEU A 127 -15.10 -2.12 -14.73
CA LEU A 127 -14.41 -2.04 -13.45
C LEU A 127 -15.09 -2.93 -12.41
N ILE A 128 -14.29 -3.69 -11.66
CA ILE A 128 -14.75 -4.38 -10.44
C ILE A 128 -14.11 -3.65 -9.25
N VAL A 129 -14.94 -3.09 -8.38
CA VAL A 129 -14.52 -2.45 -7.12
C VAL A 129 -14.80 -3.43 -5.98
N SER A 130 -13.76 -4.07 -5.45
CA SER A 130 -13.87 -5.00 -4.31
C SER A 130 -13.24 -4.42 -3.06
N GLY A 131 -14.01 -4.38 -1.96
CA GLY A 131 -13.53 -3.97 -0.64
C GLY A 131 -13.01 -2.53 -0.54
N ALA A 132 -13.45 -1.65 -1.45
CA ALA A 132 -12.98 -0.27 -1.57
C ALA A 132 -14.13 0.73 -1.67
N SER A 133 -13.82 2.00 -1.40
CA SER A 133 -14.69 3.12 -1.71
C SER A 133 -13.90 4.23 -2.41
N LEU A 134 -14.04 4.33 -3.73
CA LEU A 134 -13.20 5.19 -4.57
C LEU A 134 -13.55 6.67 -4.36
N LEU A 135 -14.84 7.01 -4.29
CA LEU A 135 -15.33 8.38 -4.08
C LEU A 135 -14.89 9.00 -2.74
N THR A 136 -14.50 8.17 -1.76
CA THR A 136 -13.97 8.65 -0.47
C THR A 136 -12.46 8.50 -0.35
N ALA A 137 -11.82 7.71 -1.20
CA ALA A 137 -10.39 7.42 -1.14
C ALA A 137 -9.54 8.34 -2.02
N TRP A 138 -10.10 8.86 -3.12
CA TRP A 138 -9.36 9.62 -4.12
C TRP A 138 -9.70 11.13 -4.11
N PRO A 139 -8.75 12.00 -4.50
CA PRO A 139 -9.01 13.43 -4.65
C PRO A 139 -9.96 13.70 -5.81
N ASP A 140 -10.61 14.87 -5.80
CA ASP A 140 -11.63 15.29 -6.76
C ASP A 140 -12.77 14.26 -6.95
N PRO A 141 -13.66 14.09 -5.96
CA PRO A 141 -14.78 13.17 -6.07
C PRO A 141 -15.69 13.45 -7.28
N ALA A 142 -15.72 14.69 -7.81
CA ALA A 142 -16.53 15.01 -8.98
C ALA A 142 -15.97 14.35 -10.26
N LEU A 143 -14.64 14.34 -10.43
CA LEU A 143 -13.99 13.59 -11.51
C LEU A 143 -14.30 12.09 -11.42
N TRP A 144 -14.21 11.52 -10.21
CA TRP A 144 -14.48 10.10 -10.02
C TRP A 144 -15.95 9.73 -10.24
N ARG A 145 -16.90 10.57 -9.83
CA ARG A 145 -18.33 10.36 -10.18
C ARG A 145 -18.55 10.30 -11.69
N ARG A 146 -17.96 11.22 -12.46
CA ARG A 146 -18.04 11.18 -13.93
C ARG A 146 -17.38 9.92 -14.49
N THR A 147 -16.23 9.54 -13.93
CA THR A 147 -15.49 8.33 -14.33
C THR A 147 -16.32 7.07 -14.13
N LEU A 148 -16.89 6.88 -12.94
CA LEU A 148 -17.72 5.71 -12.62
C LEU A 148 -18.98 5.67 -13.50
N ALA A 149 -19.63 6.82 -13.73
CA ALA A 149 -20.83 6.91 -14.57
C ALA A 149 -20.58 6.66 -16.07
N ALA A 150 -19.33 6.69 -16.54
CA ALA A 150 -18.97 6.52 -17.94
C ALA A 150 -18.56 5.07 -18.30
N LEU A 151 -18.50 4.17 -17.31
CA LEU A 151 -18.22 2.75 -17.53
C LEU A 151 -19.44 2.07 -18.19
N ASP A 152 -19.17 1.06 -19.03
CA ASP A 152 -20.22 0.18 -19.57
C ASP A 152 -20.61 -0.92 -18.57
N LEU A 153 -19.72 -1.23 -17.63
CA LEU A 153 -19.94 -2.20 -16.56
C LEU A 153 -19.17 -1.80 -15.29
N LEU A 154 -19.89 -1.51 -14.22
CA LEU A 154 -19.36 -1.34 -12.88
C LEU A 154 -19.95 -2.39 -11.93
N VAL A 155 -19.08 -3.25 -11.41
CA VAL A 155 -19.43 -4.24 -10.37
C VAL A 155 -18.85 -3.79 -9.04
N VAL A 156 -19.68 -3.68 -8.00
CA VAL A 156 -19.24 -3.35 -6.64
C VAL A 156 -19.41 -4.56 -5.74
N VAL A 157 -18.28 -5.08 -5.23
CA VAL A 157 -18.22 -6.18 -4.26
C VAL A 157 -17.91 -5.59 -2.88
N ASN A 158 -18.92 -5.47 -2.03
CA ASN A 158 -18.77 -4.83 -0.72
C ASN A 158 -19.76 -5.39 0.31
N ARG A 159 -19.42 -5.20 1.59
CA ARG A 159 -20.27 -5.57 2.73
C ARG A 159 -21.44 -4.61 2.93
N PHE A 160 -21.25 -3.35 2.54
CA PHE A 160 -22.21 -2.27 2.66
C PHE A 160 -22.22 -1.47 1.36
N PRO A 161 -23.36 -0.89 0.95
CA PRO A 161 -23.41 -0.02 -0.21
C PRO A 161 -22.59 1.25 0.06
N THR A 162 -21.39 1.33 -0.50
CA THR A 162 -20.58 2.55 -0.50
C THR A 162 -21.13 3.55 -1.51
N ALA A 163 -20.70 4.82 -1.49
CA ALA A 163 -21.16 5.83 -2.44
C ALA A 163 -20.92 5.44 -3.92
N ASP A 164 -19.91 4.61 -4.17
CA ASP A 164 -19.60 4.07 -5.50
C ASP A 164 -20.69 3.12 -6.01
N ALA A 165 -21.45 2.48 -5.11
CA ALA A 165 -22.52 1.55 -5.45
C ALA A 165 -23.71 2.23 -6.14
N GLU A 166 -23.88 3.55 -5.99
CA GLU A 166 -24.90 4.34 -6.72
C GLU A 166 -24.67 4.34 -8.24
N TYR A 167 -23.46 4.03 -8.68
CA TYR A 167 -23.08 3.96 -10.09
C TYR A 167 -23.00 2.53 -10.62
N ALA A 168 -23.17 1.52 -9.76
CA ALA A 168 -22.92 0.14 -10.10
C ALA A 168 -24.08 -0.49 -10.90
N ASP A 169 -23.75 -1.24 -11.94
CA ASP A 169 -24.70 -2.11 -12.64
C ASP A 169 -25.03 -3.35 -11.81
N LEU A 170 -24.06 -3.81 -11.01
CA LEU A 170 -24.20 -4.98 -10.16
C LEU A 170 -23.53 -4.75 -8.79
N ILE A 171 -24.27 -5.02 -7.73
CA ILE A 171 -23.75 -5.04 -6.36
C ILE A 171 -23.74 -6.48 -5.88
N LEU A 172 -22.58 -6.97 -5.48
CA LEU A 172 -22.39 -8.31 -4.92
C LEU A 172 -22.11 -8.21 -3.42
N PRO A 173 -22.94 -8.83 -2.56
CA PRO A 173 -22.76 -8.78 -1.11
C PRO A 173 -21.54 -9.61 -0.70
N ALA A 174 -20.52 -8.94 -0.17
CA ALA A 174 -19.34 -9.60 0.36
C ALA A 174 -19.55 -10.03 1.82
N ALA A 175 -19.09 -11.23 2.15
CA ALA A 175 -19.05 -11.72 3.52
C ALA A 175 -17.94 -11.03 4.35
N THR A 176 -18.09 -11.03 5.66
CA THR A 176 -17.08 -10.63 6.65
C THR A 176 -16.06 -11.76 6.88
N PRO A 177 -14.91 -11.46 7.50
CA PRO A 177 -13.93 -12.49 7.84
C PRO A 177 -14.44 -13.52 8.87
N PHE A 178 -15.55 -13.24 9.56
CA PHE A 178 -16.19 -14.13 10.53
C PHE A 178 -17.12 -15.16 9.88
N GLU A 179 -17.38 -15.03 8.58
CA GLU A 179 -18.35 -15.83 7.84
C GLU A 179 -17.71 -16.88 6.91
N SER A 180 -16.38 -17.02 6.95
CA SER A 180 -15.65 -17.99 6.13
C SER A 180 -14.40 -18.50 6.81
N ASP A 181 -14.07 -19.76 6.55
CA ASP A 181 -12.82 -20.35 7.00
C ASP A 181 -11.65 -19.80 6.16
N SER A 182 -10.51 -19.57 6.80
CA SER A 182 -9.27 -19.13 6.14
C SER A 182 -8.08 -19.41 7.04
N TYR A 183 -6.89 -19.07 6.59
CA TYR A 183 -5.68 -19.00 7.42
C TYR A 183 -5.27 -17.54 7.63
N GLN A 184 -4.43 -17.31 8.64
CA GLN A 184 -3.74 -16.05 8.89
C GLN A 184 -2.28 -16.33 9.18
N PHE A 185 -1.41 -15.74 8.38
CA PHE A 185 0.03 -15.74 8.61
C PHE A 185 0.41 -14.52 9.44
N HIS A 186 1.20 -14.77 10.47
CA HIS A 186 1.96 -13.78 11.21
C HIS A 186 3.44 -13.94 10.85
N ASP A 187 4.33 -13.16 11.48
CA ASP A 187 5.76 -13.22 11.15
C ASP A 187 6.41 -14.56 11.56
N ASP A 188 5.92 -15.17 12.63
CA ASP A 188 6.55 -16.29 13.34
C ASP A 188 5.56 -17.44 13.65
N TRP A 189 4.30 -17.34 13.20
CA TRP A 189 3.30 -18.38 13.36
C TRP A 189 2.17 -18.26 12.34
N VAL A 190 1.38 -19.31 12.19
CA VAL A 190 0.18 -19.35 11.34
C VAL A 190 -0.99 -19.95 12.13
N GLN A 191 -2.19 -19.44 11.86
CA GLN A 191 -3.41 -19.92 12.52
C GLN A 191 -4.55 -20.14 11.54
N LEU A 192 -5.45 -21.04 11.91
CA LEU A 192 -6.74 -21.18 11.27
C LEU A 192 -7.65 -20.05 11.74
N ARG A 193 -8.14 -19.24 10.82
CA ARG A 193 -9.27 -18.34 11.05
C ARG A 193 -10.55 -19.12 10.77
N GLN A 194 -11.19 -19.58 11.84
CA GLN A 194 -12.42 -20.34 11.72
C GLN A 194 -13.63 -19.44 11.45
N GLN A 195 -14.57 -19.96 10.66
CA GLN A 195 -15.90 -19.39 10.53
C GLN A 195 -16.57 -19.37 11.91
N VAL A 196 -17.06 -18.20 12.31
CA VAL A 196 -17.73 -17.97 13.60
C VAL A 196 -19.25 -18.04 13.43
N ILE A 197 -19.76 -17.54 12.31
CA ILE A 197 -21.18 -17.54 11.95
C ILE A 197 -21.33 -17.93 10.47
N PRO A 198 -22.46 -18.51 10.03
CA PRO A 198 -22.70 -18.71 8.60
C PRO A 198 -22.79 -17.37 7.85
N PRO A 199 -22.53 -17.32 6.54
CA PRO A 199 -22.76 -16.12 5.73
C PRO A 199 -24.19 -15.60 5.87
N GLN A 200 -24.34 -14.30 6.04
CA GLN A 200 -25.63 -13.65 6.25
C GLN A 200 -26.32 -13.35 4.92
N GLY A 201 -27.58 -13.78 4.79
CA GLY A 201 -28.35 -13.61 3.56
C GLY A 201 -27.72 -14.36 2.38
N GLU A 202 -27.48 -13.65 1.28
CA GLU A 202 -26.83 -14.19 0.07
C GLU A 202 -25.34 -13.80 -0.01
N ALA A 203 -24.76 -13.28 1.07
CA ALA A 203 -23.36 -12.87 1.09
C ALA A 203 -22.43 -14.05 0.80
N ARG A 204 -21.38 -13.78 0.02
CA ARG A 204 -20.32 -14.76 -0.29
C ARG A 204 -18.96 -14.15 0.03
N SER A 205 -18.00 -14.98 0.42
CA SER A 205 -16.63 -14.50 0.59
C SER A 205 -16.08 -13.95 -0.74
N ASP A 206 -15.22 -12.93 -0.69
CA ASP A 206 -14.56 -12.40 -1.89
C ASP A 206 -13.89 -13.53 -2.70
N TYR A 207 -13.29 -14.49 -2.01
CA TYR A 207 -12.68 -15.66 -2.64
C TYR A 207 -13.69 -16.44 -3.50
N GLN A 208 -14.84 -16.81 -2.93
CA GLN A 208 -15.90 -17.53 -3.67
C GLN A 208 -16.41 -16.74 -4.87
N ILE A 209 -16.61 -15.42 -4.72
CA ILE A 209 -17.06 -14.55 -5.80
C ILE A 209 -16.07 -14.59 -6.97
N PHE A 210 -14.78 -14.46 -6.69
CA PHE A 210 -13.74 -14.44 -7.73
C PHE A 210 -13.43 -15.82 -8.32
N THR A 211 -13.52 -16.91 -7.54
CA THR A 211 -13.37 -18.27 -8.09
C THR A 211 -14.53 -18.65 -9.00
N GLU A 212 -15.76 -18.27 -8.64
CA GLU A 212 -16.93 -18.49 -9.50
C GLU A 212 -16.89 -17.65 -10.79
N LEU A 213 -16.29 -16.45 -10.73
CA LEU A 213 -16.00 -15.65 -11.91
C LEU A 213 -14.93 -16.34 -12.76
N ALA A 214 -13.86 -16.85 -12.15
CA ALA A 214 -12.80 -17.58 -12.85
C ALA A 214 -13.34 -18.84 -13.57
N ASP A 215 -14.25 -19.59 -12.94
CA ASP A 215 -14.94 -20.74 -13.55
C ASP A 215 -15.66 -20.31 -14.83
N ARG A 216 -16.44 -19.22 -14.76
CA ARG A 216 -17.22 -18.70 -15.91
C ARG A 216 -16.33 -18.17 -17.03
N LEU A 217 -15.13 -17.72 -16.70
CA LEU A 217 -14.12 -17.27 -17.66
C LEU A 217 -13.22 -18.40 -18.17
N GLY A 218 -13.43 -19.65 -17.71
CA GLY A 218 -12.75 -20.84 -18.22
C GLY A 218 -11.37 -21.12 -17.61
N TYR A 219 -11.01 -20.48 -16.50
CA TYR A 219 -9.73 -20.71 -15.79
C TYR A 219 -9.92 -21.01 -14.30
N GLY A 220 -11.11 -21.46 -13.91
CA GLY A 220 -11.43 -21.81 -12.53
C GLY A 220 -10.58 -22.94 -11.95
N ASP A 221 -10.12 -23.89 -12.77
CA ASP A 221 -9.25 -24.99 -12.35
C ASP A 221 -7.89 -24.53 -11.81
N CYS A 222 -7.49 -23.27 -12.06
CA CYS A 222 -6.30 -22.67 -11.45
C CYS A 222 -6.48 -22.35 -9.95
N TRP A 223 -7.71 -22.34 -9.45
CA TRP A 223 -8.06 -21.89 -8.11
C TRP A 223 -8.65 -23.03 -7.27
N PRO A 224 -8.24 -23.16 -5.99
CA PRO A 224 -8.91 -24.08 -5.07
C PRO A 224 -10.42 -23.81 -4.98
N ARG A 225 -11.24 -24.87 -5.03
CA ARG A 225 -12.70 -24.77 -5.18
C ARG A 225 -13.46 -24.45 -3.88
N ASP A 226 -12.86 -24.74 -2.73
CA ASP A 226 -13.48 -24.54 -1.42
C ASP A 226 -12.46 -24.01 -0.39
N ASP A 227 -12.97 -23.68 0.79
CA ASP A 227 -12.17 -23.10 1.87
C ASP A 227 -11.07 -24.04 2.35
N GLU A 228 -11.32 -25.35 2.42
CA GLU A 228 -10.32 -26.34 2.85
C GLU A 228 -9.17 -26.42 1.84
N ALA A 229 -9.48 -26.57 0.55
CA ALA A 229 -8.50 -26.61 -0.51
C ALA A 229 -7.71 -25.28 -0.58
N LYS A 230 -8.38 -24.14 -0.39
CA LYS A 230 -7.75 -22.81 -0.29
C LYS A 230 -6.76 -22.74 0.86
N ILE A 231 -7.12 -23.27 2.03
CA ILE A 231 -6.25 -23.27 3.20
C ILE A 231 -5.05 -24.18 2.98
N ARG A 232 -5.26 -25.41 2.50
CA ARG A 232 -4.17 -26.33 2.19
C ARG A 232 -3.20 -25.73 1.17
N ARG A 233 -3.71 -25.12 0.11
CA ARG A 233 -2.92 -24.39 -0.89
C ARG A 233 -2.10 -23.27 -0.25
N GLY A 234 -2.69 -22.49 0.66
CA GLY A 234 -2.00 -21.41 1.37
C GLY A 234 -0.88 -21.88 2.31
N LEU A 235 -0.98 -23.12 2.80
CA LEU A 235 0.02 -23.76 3.66
C LEU A 235 1.12 -24.49 2.87
N GLU A 236 1.02 -24.61 1.54
CA GLU A 236 2.08 -25.19 0.73
C GLU A 236 3.40 -24.44 0.96
N GLY A 237 4.49 -25.20 1.20
CA GLY A 237 5.80 -24.65 1.54
C GLY A 237 5.99 -24.35 3.03
N THR A 238 4.94 -24.51 3.85
CA THR A 238 5.03 -24.56 5.31
C THR A 238 4.93 -26.03 5.70
N ASP A 239 5.79 -26.54 6.58
CA ASP A 239 5.70 -27.93 7.07
C ASP A 239 4.46 -28.17 7.97
N ILE A 240 3.43 -27.33 7.82
CA ILE A 240 2.23 -27.26 8.64
C ILE A 240 1.01 -27.71 7.83
N THR A 241 0.22 -28.61 8.41
CA THR A 241 -1.02 -29.11 7.82
C THR A 241 -2.25 -28.40 8.38
N LEU A 242 -3.36 -28.47 7.65
CA LEU A 242 -4.65 -27.96 8.15
C LEU A 242 -5.08 -28.69 9.43
N GLU A 243 -4.78 -29.98 9.53
CA GLU A 243 -5.05 -30.80 10.72
C GLU A 243 -4.35 -30.23 11.95
N GLN A 244 -3.06 -29.89 11.83
CA GLN A 244 -2.30 -29.30 12.93
C GLN A 244 -2.91 -27.96 13.36
N LEU A 245 -3.37 -27.12 12.42
CA LEU A 245 -4.04 -25.88 12.79
C LEU A 245 -5.38 -26.11 13.51
N ARG A 246 -6.13 -27.16 13.14
CA ARG A 246 -7.38 -27.53 13.82
C ARG A 246 -7.11 -28.02 15.26
N GLU A 247 -6.01 -28.73 15.47
CA GLU A 247 -5.58 -29.21 16.80
C GLU A 247 -5.01 -28.09 17.68
N HIS A 248 -4.48 -27.02 17.06
CA HIS A 248 -3.82 -25.91 17.75
C HIS A 248 -4.52 -24.58 17.42
N PRO A 249 -5.67 -24.27 18.06
CA PRO A 249 -6.45 -23.07 17.76
C PRO A 249 -5.74 -21.76 18.10
N ALA A 250 -4.75 -21.80 19.00
CA ALA A 250 -3.85 -20.67 19.26
C ALA A 250 -2.76 -20.50 18.17
N GLY A 251 -2.82 -21.33 17.11
CA GLY A 251 -1.92 -21.39 15.98
C GLY A 251 -0.65 -22.20 16.20
N VAL A 252 0.10 -22.39 15.11
CA VAL A 252 1.29 -23.23 15.03
C VAL A 252 2.50 -22.35 14.69
N PRO A 253 3.61 -22.45 15.44
CA PRO A 253 4.84 -21.71 15.15
C PRO A 253 5.39 -22.03 13.77
N LEU A 254 5.86 -21.00 13.07
CA LEU A 254 6.64 -21.12 11.83
C LEU A 254 8.13 -21.07 12.15
N PRO A 255 8.99 -21.64 11.29
CA PRO A 255 10.43 -21.45 11.41
C PRO A 255 10.78 -19.97 11.49
N HIS A 256 11.34 -19.55 12.63
CA HIS A 256 11.79 -18.18 12.82
C HIS A 256 13.17 -18.00 12.19
N THR A 257 13.26 -17.16 11.16
CA THR A 257 14.54 -16.75 10.59
C THR A 257 15.17 -15.65 11.46
N PRO A 258 16.28 -15.91 12.17
CA PRO A 258 16.91 -14.89 13.01
C PRO A 258 17.39 -13.71 12.17
N MET A 259 17.18 -12.50 12.71
CA MET A 259 17.63 -11.28 12.05
C MET A 259 19.15 -11.26 11.91
N ARG A 260 19.64 -11.15 10.68
CA ARG A 260 21.05 -10.88 10.37
C ARG A 260 21.21 -9.42 10.00
N TYR A 261 22.24 -8.78 10.53
CA TYR A 261 22.54 -7.36 10.31
C TYR A 261 23.65 -7.21 9.27
N ARG A 262 23.79 -6.00 8.72
CA ARG A 262 24.79 -5.63 7.71
C ARG A 262 24.79 -6.58 6.51
N LYS A 263 23.59 -6.98 6.05
CA LYS A 263 23.39 -7.87 4.90
C LYS A 263 24.00 -7.33 3.60
N PHE A 264 24.23 -6.02 3.53
CA PHE A 264 24.96 -5.39 2.43
C PHE A 264 26.45 -5.77 2.41
N GLU A 265 27.03 -6.31 3.48
CA GLU A 265 28.44 -6.77 3.50
C GLU A 265 28.57 -8.24 3.10
N THR A 266 27.54 -9.04 3.35
CA THR A 266 27.51 -10.48 3.10
C THR A 266 26.97 -10.85 1.72
N GLY A 267 26.42 -9.88 0.99
CA GLY A 267 25.80 -10.06 -0.33
C GLY A 267 24.38 -10.61 -0.29
N GLU A 268 23.79 -10.73 0.89
CA GLU A 268 22.42 -11.19 1.09
C GLU A 268 21.35 -10.26 0.51
N LEU A 269 21.71 -9.00 0.20
CA LEU A 269 20.80 -8.03 -0.41
C LEU A 269 20.79 -8.07 -1.94
N ARG A 270 21.59 -8.94 -2.59
CA ARG A 270 21.75 -8.95 -4.04
C ARG A 270 21.50 -10.33 -4.64
N PRO A 271 20.80 -10.44 -5.78
CA PRO A 271 20.59 -11.72 -6.46
C PRO A 271 21.89 -12.40 -6.92
N ASP A 272 22.94 -11.63 -7.21
CA ASP A 272 24.24 -12.14 -7.63
C ASP A 272 25.17 -12.56 -6.47
N GLY A 273 24.69 -12.43 -5.22
CA GLY A 273 25.43 -12.77 -4.01
C GLY A 273 26.65 -11.90 -3.72
N GLN A 274 26.88 -10.82 -4.48
CA GLN A 274 28.00 -9.90 -4.21
C GLN A 274 27.66 -8.95 -3.06
N PRO A 275 28.64 -8.46 -2.28
CA PRO A 275 28.41 -7.40 -1.32
C PRO A 275 27.83 -6.14 -1.98
N GLY A 276 26.90 -5.49 -1.30
CA GLY A 276 26.29 -4.23 -1.70
C GLY A 276 24.76 -4.26 -1.60
N PHE A 277 24.13 -3.40 -2.38
CA PHE A 277 22.68 -3.26 -2.47
C PHE A 277 22.19 -3.68 -3.86
N ASN A 278 20.93 -4.10 -3.97
CA ASN A 278 20.27 -4.34 -5.26
C ASN A 278 19.89 -3.02 -5.94
N THR A 279 20.91 -2.24 -6.29
CA THR A 279 20.84 -0.97 -6.99
C THR A 279 21.72 -1.04 -8.24
N PRO A 280 21.49 -0.19 -9.26
CA PRO A 280 22.32 -0.16 -10.46
C PRO A 280 23.83 -0.06 -10.19
N THR A 281 24.22 0.72 -9.17
CA THR A 281 25.64 0.90 -8.79
C THR A 281 26.16 -0.14 -7.80
N GLY A 282 25.27 -0.95 -7.22
CA GLY A 282 25.57 -1.85 -6.11
C GLY A 282 25.84 -1.17 -4.77
N LYS A 283 25.68 0.14 -4.68
CA LYS A 283 25.87 0.93 -3.45
C LYS A 283 24.54 1.46 -2.93
N PHE A 284 24.56 2.01 -1.71
CA PHE A 284 23.46 2.86 -1.27
C PHE A 284 23.47 4.14 -2.11
N GLU A 285 22.42 4.36 -2.90
CA GLU A 285 22.34 5.46 -3.85
C GLU A 285 21.74 6.73 -3.21
N PHE A 286 22.62 7.59 -2.67
CA PHE A 286 22.25 8.96 -2.30
C PHE A 286 21.75 9.76 -3.51
N THR A 287 22.38 9.53 -4.65
CA THR A 287 21.95 10.00 -5.97
C THR A 287 21.49 8.77 -6.75
N SER A 288 20.20 8.69 -7.08
CA SER A 288 19.62 7.49 -7.68
C SER A 288 19.81 7.47 -9.19
N GLU A 289 20.56 6.49 -9.68
CA GLU A 289 20.78 6.29 -11.10
C GLU A 289 19.52 5.74 -11.79
N TRP A 290 18.68 5.01 -11.04
CA TRP A 290 17.39 4.54 -11.53
C TRP A 290 16.39 5.68 -11.77
N LEU A 291 16.32 6.68 -10.87
CA LEU A 291 15.54 7.91 -11.11
C LEU A 291 16.12 8.71 -12.28
N ARG A 292 17.45 8.87 -12.34
CA ARG A 292 18.13 9.58 -13.42
C ARG A 292 17.82 8.98 -14.77
N GLY A 293 17.87 7.65 -14.89
CA GLY A 293 17.57 6.91 -16.12
C GLY A 293 16.16 7.13 -16.64
N HIS A 294 15.23 7.52 -15.76
CA HIS A 294 13.85 7.88 -16.09
C HIS A 294 13.61 9.38 -16.21
N GLY A 295 14.67 10.20 -16.19
CA GLY A 295 14.56 11.66 -16.30
C GLY A 295 14.05 12.38 -15.04
N TYR A 296 13.95 11.69 -13.91
CA TYR A 296 13.59 12.31 -12.63
C TYR A 296 14.81 12.86 -11.91
N GLU A 297 14.57 13.80 -11.00
CA GLU A 297 15.61 14.37 -10.13
C GLU A 297 16.23 13.27 -9.23
N PRO A 298 17.52 12.95 -9.44
CA PRO A 298 18.15 11.83 -8.77
C PRO A 298 18.61 12.14 -7.34
N LEU A 299 18.77 13.40 -6.94
CA LEU A 299 19.07 13.78 -5.57
C LEU A 299 17.77 14.12 -4.81
N PRO A 300 17.64 13.83 -3.52
CA PRO A 300 16.52 14.35 -2.74
C PRO A 300 16.51 15.89 -2.76
N VAL A 301 15.46 16.47 -3.34
CA VAL A 301 15.23 17.91 -3.37
C VAL A 301 13.90 18.24 -2.68
N TYR A 302 13.86 19.40 -2.03
CA TYR A 302 12.61 19.96 -1.54
C TYR A 302 11.91 20.71 -2.67
N THR A 303 10.64 20.40 -2.87
CA THR A 303 9.72 21.15 -3.72
C THR A 303 8.60 21.67 -2.85
N GLU A 304 8.37 22.98 -2.89
CA GLU A 304 7.24 23.61 -2.21
C GLU A 304 5.92 23.03 -2.74
N PRO A 305 4.92 22.73 -1.87
CA PRO A 305 3.60 22.37 -2.34
C PRO A 305 3.05 23.44 -3.29
N VAL A 306 2.42 23.02 -4.38
CA VAL A 306 1.96 23.93 -5.45
C VAL A 306 1.01 25.02 -4.91
N GLU A 307 0.12 24.64 -3.98
CA GLU A 307 -0.83 25.53 -3.30
C GLU A 307 -0.33 25.93 -1.90
N GLY A 308 0.95 25.72 -1.60
CA GLY A 308 1.57 26.11 -0.34
C GLY A 308 1.75 27.63 -0.22
N PRO A 309 1.87 28.18 1.00
CA PRO A 309 1.95 29.63 1.22
C PRO A 309 3.18 30.29 0.59
N LEU A 310 4.27 29.55 0.39
CA LEU A 310 5.48 30.09 -0.25
C LEU A 310 5.40 30.05 -1.79
N ALA A 311 4.74 29.04 -2.38
CA ALA A 311 4.60 28.93 -3.83
C ALA A 311 3.40 29.73 -4.38
N ALA A 312 2.32 29.82 -3.60
CA ALA A 312 1.06 30.43 -3.98
C ALA A 312 0.64 31.54 -3.00
N ALA A 313 1.53 32.52 -2.77
CA ALA A 313 1.32 33.57 -1.78
C ALA A 313 0.03 34.38 -1.97
N GLU A 314 -0.38 34.66 -3.22
CA GLU A 314 -1.66 35.35 -3.48
C GLU A 314 -2.86 34.46 -3.14
N LEU A 315 -2.80 33.16 -3.42
CA LEU A 315 -3.84 32.21 -3.04
C LEU A 315 -3.95 32.12 -1.51
N ALA A 316 -2.82 32.13 -0.81
CA ALA A 316 -2.77 32.09 0.64
C ALA A 316 -3.37 33.35 1.31
N LYS A 317 -3.49 34.49 0.62
CA LYS A 317 -4.24 35.65 1.13
C LYS A 317 -5.75 35.38 1.15
N THR A 318 -6.26 34.62 0.19
CA THR A 318 -7.69 34.24 0.11
C THR A 318 -7.98 33.00 0.95
N TYR A 319 -7.08 32.02 0.96
CA TYR A 319 -7.18 30.76 1.67
C TYR A 319 -6.01 30.62 2.67
N PRO A 320 -6.07 31.27 3.84
CA PRO A 320 -4.93 31.43 4.75
C PRO A 320 -4.59 30.17 5.57
N LEU A 321 -5.36 29.09 5.43
CA LEU A 321 -5.18 27.86 6.18
C LEU A 321 -4.58 26.77 5.28
N VAL A 322 -3.52 26.13 5.75
CA VAL A 322 -2.97 24.93 5.10
C VAL A 322 -3.81 23.72 5.50
N PHE A 323 -4.42 23.07 4.50
CA PHE A 323 -5.31 21.93 4.73
C PHE A 323 -4.53 20.64 5.09
N ASN A 324 -5.06 19.87 6.04
CA ASN A 324 -4.58 18.54 6.39
C ASN A 324 -5.78 17.60 6.65
N SER A 325 -5.85 16.48 5.92
CA SER A 325 -6.90 15.45 6.05
C SER A 325 -6.41 14.16 6.72
N GLY A 326 -5.24 14.21 7.36
CA GLY A 326 -4.54 13.05 7.91
C GLY A 326 -5.03 12.62 9.30
N ALA A 327 -5.72 13.49 10.04
CA ALA A 327 -6.23 13.17 11.37
C ALA A 327 -7.22 12.00 11.32
N ARG A 328 -6.86 10.88 11.94
CA ARG A 328 -7.68 9.67 11.97
C ARG A 328 -8.67 9.73 13.12
N MET A 329 -9.92 9.42 12.84
CA MET A 329 -10.94 9.23 13.87
C MET A 329 -10.70 7.90 14.58
N GLN A 330 -10.72 7.90 15.91
CA GLN A 330 -10.48 6.69 16.71
C GLN A 330 -11.55 5.62 16.52
N SER A 331 -12.77 6.02 16.18
CA SER A 331 -13.93 5.12 16.04
C SER A 331 -14.12 4.56 14.62
N THR A 332 -13.26 4.93 13.66
CA THR A 332 -13.40 4.51 12.26
C THR A 332 -12.10 3.98 11.69
N PHE A 333 -12.22 3.19 10.63
CA PHE A 333 -11.10 2.83 9.78
C PHE A 333 -11.36 3.38 8.37
N ARG A 334 -10.83 4.57 8.10
CA ARG A 334 -11.18 5.37 6.92
C ARG A 334 -12.69 5.60 6.87
N SER A 335 -13.37 5.15 5.82
CA SER A 335 -14.84 5.24 5.66
C SER A 335 -15.61 4.11 6.33
N GLN A 336 -14.95 3.11 6.93
CA GLN A 336 -15.60 2.00 7.60
C GLN A 336 -16.13 2.39 8.98
N HIS A 337 -17.13 1.64 9.46
CA HIS A 337 -17.73 1.73 10.80
C HIS A 337 -18.62 2.95 11.06
N LEU A 338 -18.76 3.86 10.10
CA LEU A 338 -19.68 5.00 10.18
C LEU A 338 -21.16 4.59 10.22
N ASN A 339 -21.48 3.34 9.89
CA ASN A 339 -22.81 2.74 9.95
C ASN A 339 -23.08 1.97 11.25
N ILE A 340 -22.13 1.88 12.18
CA ILE A 340 -22.29 1.19 13.46
C ILE A 340 -22.69 2.22 14.51
N ASP A 341 -23.95 2.22 14.95
CA ASP A 341 -24.48 3.25 15.86
C ASP A 341 -23.67 3.42 17.14
N GLY A 342 -23.16 2.32 17.72
CA GLY A 342 -22.31 2.39 18.91
C GLY A 342 -21.02 3.18 18.68
N LEU A 343 -20.37 3.00 17.54
CA LEU A 343 -19.12 3.68 17.18
C LEU A 343 -19.38 5.11 16.68
N ARG A 344 -20.47 5.31 15.92
CA ARG A 344 -20.89 6.63 15.43
C ARG A 344 -21.20 7.59 16.58
N ARG A 345 -21.74 7.11 17.71
CA ARG A 345 -21.98 7.94 18.90
C ARG A 345 -20.72 8.56 19.50
N LEU A 346 -19.54 7.95 19.30
CA LEU A 346 -18.27 8.49 19.82
C LEU A 346 -17.86 9.79 19.10
N GLN A 347 -18.23 9.91 17.82
CA GLN A 347 -18.03 11.13 17.04
C GLN A 347 -19.12 11.22 15.96
N PRO A 348 -20.28 11.85 16.26
CA PRO A 348 -21.45 11.78 15.38
C PRO A 348 -21.31 12.63 14.11
N LEU A 349 -20.41 13.61 14.10
CA LEU A 349 -20.21 14.55 13.01
C LEU A 349 -18.72 14.65 12.65
N PRO A 350 -18.38 14.93 11.38
CA PRO A 350 -17.03 15.35 11.00
C PRO A 350 -16.63 16.60 11.79
N LEU A 351 -15.37 16.66 12.23
CA LEU A 351 -14.80 17.82 12.90
C LEU A 351 -13.84 18.52 11.94
N VAL A 352 -13.76 19.85 12.03
CA VAL A 352 -12.86 20.71 11.26
C VAL A 352 -11.80 21.27 12.19
#